data_AF-A0A5P8K315-F1
#
_entry.id   AF-A0A5P8K315-F1
#
_cell.length_a   1.000
_cell.length_b   1.000
_cell.length_c   1.000
_cell.angle_alpha   90.00
_cell.angle_beta   90.00
_cell.angle_gamma   90.00
#
_symmetry.space_group_name_H-M   'P 1'
#
loop_
_entity.id
_entity.type
_entity.pdbx_description
1 polymer ?
#
loop_
_entity_poly.entity_id
_entity_poly.type
_entity_poly.pdbx_seq_one_letter_code
_entity_poly.pdbx_strand_id
1 'polypeptide(L)'
;MAARTRGGADSRCPACRAPVITQLVGQRAALNVTADLTPLTPAQQTELREPNRLIWCLLTNSLGQHRLTWATGHPPDCARGDHVTEHRCPPAEPTTLF
;
A
#
# COMPACT_ATOMS: atom_id res chain seq x y z
N MET A 1 19.36 18.33 -11.62
CA MET A 1 19.00 17.74 -10.31
C MET A 1 17.51 17.40 -10.35
N ALA A 2 17.14 16.13 -10.52
CA ALA A 2 15.73 15.74 -10.59
C ALA A 2 15.12 15.82 -9.19
N ALA A 3 14.13 16.71 -9.02
CA ALA A 3 13.33 16.76 -7.79
C ALA A 3 12.62 15.42 -7.63
N ARG A 4 13.01 14.66 -6.59
CA ARG A 4 12.37 13.39 -6.25
C ARG A 4 10.99 13.71 -5.69
N THR A 5 9.95 13.44 -6.47
CA THR A 5 8.56 13.56 -6.03
C THR A 5 8.36 12.70 -4.79
N ARG A 6 8.21 13.35 -3.63
CA ARG A 6 7.82 12.72 -2.37
C ARG A 6 6.31 12.56 -2.38
N GLY A 7 5.80 11.73 -3.28
CA GLY A 7 4.39 11.47 -3.53
C GLY A 7 4.30 10.29 -4.46
N GLY A 8 3.49 9.30 -4.10
CA GLY A 8 3.34 8.09 -4.90
C GLY A 8 2.53 8.46 -6.12
N ALA A 9 2.94 7.97 -7.29
CA ALA A 9 2.09 8.06 -8.45
C ALA A 9 1.01 6.98 -8.29
N ASP A 10 -0.20 7.40 -7.94
CA ASP A 10 -1.37 6.52 -8.00
C ASP A 10 -1.42 5.92 -9.40
N SER A 11 -1.36 4.60 -9.47
CA SER A 11 -1.18 3.85 -10.70
C SER A 11 -2.09 2.62 -10.67
N ARG A 12 -2.12 1.89 -11.79
CA ARG A 12 -2.76 0.57 -11.84
C ARG A 12 -1.70 -0.49 -11.96
N CYS A 13 -1.87 -1.60 -11.25
CA CYS A 13 -1.02 -2.75 -11.42
C CYS A 13 -1.06 -3.24 -12.88
N PRO A 14 0.07 -3.45 -13.56
CA PRO A 14 0.07 -3.84 -14.97
C PRO A 14 -0.53 -5.24 -15.21
N ALA A 15 -0.49 -6.14 -14.21
CA ALA A 15 -1.01 -7.50 -14.35
C ALA A 15 -2.52 -7.58 -14.07
N CYS A 16 -2.98 -7.08 -12.92
CA CYS A 16 -4.38 -7.22 -12.50
C CYS A 16 -5.21 -5.93 -12.61
N ARG A 17 -4.62 -4.80 -13.01
CA ARG A 17 -5.26 -3.46 -13.13
C ARG A 17 -5.83 -2.87 -11.84
N ALA A 18 -5.56 -3.49 -10.69
CA ALA A 18 -5.94 -2.98 -9.36
C ALA A 18 -5.28 -1.61 -9.08
N PRO A 19 -5.94 -0.71 -8.34
CA PRO A 19 -5.39 0.58 -7.96
C PRO A 19 -4.28 0.40 -6.92
N VAL A 20 -3.09 0.93 -7.22
CA VAL A 20 -1.89 0.77 -6.39
C VAL A 20 -1.14 2.09 -6.26
N ILE A 21 -0.35 2.20 -5.20
CA ILE A 21 0.58 3.30 -4.99
C ILE A 21 1.99 2.74 -4.80
N THR A 22 2.96 3.30 -5.53
CA THR A 22 4.37 2.97 -5.38
C THR A 22 5.13 4.14 -4.76
N GLN A 23 5.78 3.90 -3.61
CA GLN A 23 6.53 4.92 -2.88
C GLN A 23 7.79 4.36 -2.22
N LEU A 24 8.83 5.19 -2.16
CA LEU A 24 9.95 5.00 -1.25
C LEU A 24 9.55 5.45 0.16
N VAL A 25 9.39 4.51 1.07
CA VAL A 25 8.95 4.77 2.45
C VAL A 25 10.14 4.66 3.40
N GLY A 26 10.47 5.77 4.06
CA GLY A 26 11.60 5.88 5.00
C GLY A 26 12.60 6.96 4.59
N GLN A 27 13.51 7.33 5.50
CA GLN A 27 14.51 8.38 5.28
C GLN A 27 15.95 7.85 5.11
N ARG A 28 16.34 6.83 5.88
CA ARG A 28 17.71 6.25 5.85
C ARG A 28 17.75 4.84 5.25
N ALA A 29 16.75 4.01 5.57
CA ALA A 29 16.53 2.70 4.96
C ALA A 29 15.16 2.71 4.28
N ALA A 30 15.09 3.39 3.13
CA ALA A 30 13.83 3.52 2.41
C ALA A 30 13.48 2.20 1.71
N LEU A 31 12.28 1.69 1.96
CA LEU A 31 11.72 0.55 1.23
C LEU A 31 10.96 1.05 0.01
N ASN A 32 11.21 0.45 -1.15
CA ASN A 32 10.38 0.70 -2.33
C ASN A 32 9.13 -0.19 -2.24
N VAL A 33 8.03 0.40 -1.82
CA VAL A 33 6.79 -0.31 -1.51
C VAL A 33 5.79 -0.08 -2.63
N THR A 34 5.12 -1.14 -3.06
CA THR A 34 3.89 -1.05 -3.86
C THR A 34 2.74 -1.58 -3.00
N ALA A 35 1.81 -0.70 -2.66
CA ALA A 35 0.67 -1.03 -1.80
C ALA A 35 -0.65 -0.88 -2.57
N ASP A 36 -1.66 -1.64 -2.16
CA ASP A 36 -3.03 -1.43 -2.62
C ASP A 36 -3.55 -0.08 -2.11
N LEU A 37 -4.37 0.60 -2.92
CA LEU A 37 -5.11 1.79 -2.47
C LEU A 37 -6.43 1.44 -1.78
N THR A 38 -6.76 0.16 -1.67
CA THR A 38 -7.97 -0.33 -1.00
C THR A 38 -7.74 -0.41 0.51
N PRO A 39 -8.49 0.34 1.33
CA PRO A 39 -8.39 0.28 2.79
C PRO A 39 -8.74 -1.11 3.35
N LEU A 40 -8.01 -1.53 4.37
CA LEU A 40 -8.22 -2.75 5.13
C LEU A 40 -9.03 -2.45 6.40
N THR A 41 -10.04 -3.28 6.65
CA THR A 41 -10.71 -3.32 7.96
C THR A 41 -9.75 -3.81 9.05
N PRO A 42 -10.01 -3.50 10.33
CA PRO A 42 -9.20 -4.00 11.45
C PRO A 42 -9.00 -5.52 11.44
N ALA A 43 -10.05 -6.29 11.12
CA ALA A 43 -9.97 -7.74 11.03
C ALA A 43 -9.01 -8.20 9.92
N GLN A 44 -9.09 -7.58 8.73
CA GLN A 44 -8.21 -7.88 7.60
C GLN A 44 -6.75 -7.51 7.91
N GLN A 45 -6.50 -6.44 8.66
CA GLN A 45 -5.14 -6.08 9.07
C GLN A 45 -4.49 -7.17 9.94
N THR A 46 -5.27 -7.80 10.83
CA THR A 46 -4.78 -8.93 11.64
C THR A 46 -4.54 -10.17 10.79
N GLU A 47 -5.44 -10.49 9.87
CA GLU A 47 -5.36 -11.67 9.01
C GLU A 47 -4.20 -11.61 8.02
N LEU A 48 -3.97 -10.43 7.41
CA LEU A 48 -2.95 -10.24 6.38
C LEU A 48 -1.56 -9.92 6.95
N ARG A 49 -1.42 -9.81 8.27
CA ARG A 49 -0.13 -9.52 8.89
C ARG A 49 0.74 -10.78 8.88
N GLU A 50 1.78 -10.77 8.08
CA GLU A 50 2.77 -11.85 7.99
C GLU A 50 4.16 -11.28 8.32
N PRO A 51 5.15 -12.11 8.74
CA PRO A 51 6.52 -11.65 8.97
C PRO A 51 7.13 -10.88 7.79
N ASN A 52 6.73 -11.22 6.56
CA ASN A 52 7.17 -10.60 5.30
C ASN A 52 6.03 -9.88 4.57
N ARG A 53 4.99 -9.45 5.30
CA ARG A 53 3.89 -8.67 4.75
C ARG A 53 3.52 -7.57 5.72
N LEU A 54 3.85 -6.35 5.32
CA LEU A 54 3.70 -5.19 6.17
C LEU A 54 2.34 -4.54 5.97
N ILE A 55 1.81 -4.01 7.07
CA ILE A 55 0.67 -3.09 7.08
C ILE A 55 1.22 -1.67 7.12
N TRP A 56 0.70 -0.82 6.24
CA TRP A 56 1.11 0.56 6.05
C TRP A 56 -0.04 1.49 6.39
N CYS A 57 0.28 2.66 6.95
CA CYS A 57 -0.69 3.71 7.14
C CYS A 57 -0.71 4.59 5.87
N LEU A 58 -1.87 4.73 5.26
CA LEU A 58 -2.14 5.55 4.09
C LEU A 58 -2.73 6.87 4.57
N LEU A 59 -1.89 7.90 4.57
CA LEU A 59 -2.31 9.26 4.87
C LEU A 59 -2.70 9.97 3.58
N THR A 60 -3.83 10.65 3.61
CA THR A 60 -4.30 11.50 2.51
C THR A 60 -4.27 12.94 2.99
N ASN A 61 -3.53 13.80 2.29
CA ASN A 61 -3.51 15.23 2.64
C ASN A 61 -4.74 15.96 2.07
N SER A 62 -4.91 17.24 2.44
CA SER A 62 -6.04 18.07 1.97
C SER A 62 -6.07 18.29 0.46
N LEU A 63 -4.98 18.01 -0.26
CA LEU A 63 -4.90 18.06 -1.72
C LEU A 63 -5.20 16.70 -2.38
N GLY A 64 -5.60 15.70 -1.59
CA GLY A 64 -5.90 14.35 -2.07
C GLY A 64 -4.67 13.50 -2.39
N GLN A 65 -3.45 13.93 -2.01
CA GLN A 65 -2.25 13.15 -2.27
C GLN A 65 -2.05 12.08 -1.19
N HIS A 66 -1.76 10.88 -1.66
CA HIS A 66 -1.52 9.72 -0.82
C HIS A 66 -0.04 9.57 -0.40
N ARG A 67 0.15 9.21 0.87
CA ARG A 67 1.46 8.95 1.46
C ARG A 67 1.43 7.74 2.38
N LEU A 68 2.28 6.77 2.07
CA LEU A 68 2.57 5.63 2.94
C LEU A 68 3.51 6.02 4.08
N THR A 69 3.16 5.59 5.28
CA THR A 69 3.99 5.66 6.49
C THR A 69 3.95 4.34 7.24
N TRP A 70 4.94 4.12 8.11
CA TRP A 70 4.96 2.97 9.01
C TRP A 70 3.70 2.95 9.89
N ALA A 71 3.02 1.80 9.98
CA ALA A 71 1.88 1.61 10.87
C ALA A 71 2.29 1.31 12.34
N THR A 72 3.60 1.26 12.63
CA THR A 72 4.11 0.96 13.97
C THR A 72 3.64 2.02 14.98
N GLY A 73 2.83 1.60 15.95
CA GLY A 73 2.32 2.45 17.03
C GLY A 73 0.91 3.00 16.81
N HIS A 74 0.23 2.62 15.73
CA HIS A 74 -1.17 2.98 15.49
C HIS A 74 -2.10 1.82 15.85
N PRO A 75 -3.24 2.07 16.52
CA PRO A 75 -4.27 1.06 16.68
C PRO A 75 -4.92 0.76 15.32
N PRO A 76 -5.48 -0.44 15.09
CA PRO A 76 -6.02 -0.84 13.79
C PRO A 76 -7.15 0.05 13.26
N ASP A 77 -7.85 0.74 14.15
CA ASP A 77 -8.97 1.66 13.94
C ASP A 77 -8.55 3.14 14.03
N CYS A 78 -7.32 3.46 13.61
CA CYS A 78 -6.79 4.82 13.74
C CYS A 78 -7.58 5.84 12.89
N ALA A 79 -8.14 6.86 13.54
CA ALA A 79 -8.87 7.95 12.88
C ALA A 79 -8.02 8.88 11.98
N ARG A 80 -6.70 8.71 11.95
CA ARG A 80 -5.77 9.60 11.20
C ARG A 80 -5.55 9.18 9.75
N GLY A 81 -5.85 7.93 9.40
CA GLY A 81 -5.60 7.41 8.07
C GLY A 81 -6.01 5.97 7.94
N ASP A 82 -6.11 5.53 6.68
CA ASP A 82 -6.48 4.16 6.36
C ASP A 82 -5.27 3.23 6.48
N HIS A 83 -5.51 1.94 6.68
CA HIS A 83 -4.45 0.94 6.63
C HIS A 83 -4.53 0.14 5.35
N VAL A 84 -3.38 -0.06 4.72
CA VAL A 84 -3.25 -0.82 3.47
C VAL A 84 -2.12 -1.84 3.61
N THR A 85 -2.02 -2.76 2.66
CA THR A 85 -0.96 -3.76 2.62
C THR A 85 -0.25 -3.75 1.27
N GLU A 86 0.86 -4.45 1.20
CA GLU A 86 1.61 -4.67 -0.03
C GLU A 86 0.74 -5.36 -1.08
N HIS A 87 0.79 -4.83 -2.30
CA HIS A 87 0.01 -5.34 -3.42
C HIS A 87 0.51 -6.74 -3.80
N ARG A 88 -0.40 -7.72 -3.75
CA ARG A 88 -0.19 -9.04 -4.33
C ARG A 88 -1.29 -9.27 -5.36
N CYS A 89 -0.89 -9.50 -6.62
CA CYS A 89 -1.86 -9.88 -7.64
C CYS A 89 -2.56 -11.18 -7.20
N PRO A 90 -3.88 -11.28 -7.38
CA PRO A 90 -4.53 -12.58 -7.29
C PRO A 90 -3.89 -13.53 -8.30
N PRO A 91 -3.79 -14.84 -7.99
CA PRO A 91 -3.33 -15.81 -8.96
C PRO A 91 -4.18 -15.68 -10.23
N ALA A 92 -3.55 -15.66 -11.40
CA ALA A 92 -4.28 -15.72 -12.65
C ALA A 92 -5.15 -16.97 -12.63
N GLU A 93 -6.46 -16.83 -12.87
CA GLU A 93 -7.31 -17.99 -13.06
C GLU A 93 -6.69 -18.82 -14.18
N PRO A 94 -6.42 -20.12 -13.98
CA PRO A 94 -5.87 -20.95 -15.04
C PRO A 94 -6.89 -20.96 -16.17
N THR A 95 -6.56 -20.28 -17.27
CA THR A 95 -7.24 -20.50 -18.55
C THR A 95 -6.85 -21.90 -19.03
N THR A 96 -7.51 -22.93 -18.50
CA THR A 96 -7.56 -24.23 -19.13
C THR A 96 -8.36 -24.10 -20.41
N LEU A 97 -7.69 -23.63 -21.46
CA LEU A 97 -8.07 -23.93 -22.84
C LEU A 97 -7.34 -25.24 -23.16
N PHE A 98 -8.06 -26.35 -22.97
CA PHE A 98 -7.72 -27.64 -23.57
C PHE A 98 -8.07 -27.63 -25.05
#